data_AF-A0A0L0G2A2-F1
#
_entry.id   AF-A0A0L0G2A2-F1
#
_cell.length_a   1.000
_cell.length_b   1.000
_cell.length_c   1.000
_cell.angle_alpha   90.00
_cell.angle_beta   90.00
_cell.angle_gamma   90.00
#
_symmetry.space_group_name_H-M   'P 1'
#
loop_
_entity.id
_entity.type
_entity.pdbx_description
1 polymer ?
#
loop_
_entity_poly.entity_id
_entity_poly.type
_entity_poly.pdbx_seq_one_letter_code
_entity_poly.pdbx_strand_id
1 'polypeptide(L)'
;MSETKVRELEDMSGSSADEFCFRRIPRSREVGQSYVSSVVTTLRSQLSCLPLVLDIEPGLVLGNGPGTCVPIFFVCFALRFLGLRNNTKLMYVESVARVKNLSLTGKIIYKLGLCDNFLVQWPTLAMKYPRATYIGRLI
;
A
#
# COMPACT_ATOMS: atom_id res chain seq x y z
N MET A 1 0.96 12.07 -0.29
CA MET A 1 0.72 13.12 0.72
C MET A 1 2.05 13.77 1.03
N SER A 2 2.12 15.09 1.22
CA SER A 2 3.37 15.74 1.64
C SER A 2 3.62 15.46 3.12
N GLU A 3 4.88 15.34 3.54
CA GLU A 3 5.24 15.16 4.96
C GLU A 3 4.63 16.27 5.83
N THR A 4 4.60 17.50 5.31
CA THR A 4 3.93 18.66 5.95
C THR A 4 2.46 18.41 6.23
N LYS A 5 1.72 17.86 5.27
CA LYS A 5 0.28 17.57 5.46
C LYS A 5 0.03 16.49 6.49
N VAL A 6 0.93 15.51 6.60
CA VAL A 6 0.80 14.47 7.64
C VAL A 6 1.01 15.10 9.00
N ARG A 7 2.06 15.92 9.17
CA ARG A 7 2.31 16.64 10.43
C ARG A 7 1.14 17.53 10.82
N GLU A 8 0.60 18.31 9.89
CA GLU A 8 -0.60 19.14 10.14
C GLU A 8 -1.79 18.31 10.64
N LEU A 9 -2.02 17.12 10.05
CA LEU A 9 -3.10 16.23 10.47
C LEU A 9 -2.86 15.62 11.85
N GLU A 10 -1.63 15.24 12.18
CA GLU A 10 -1.29 14.71 13.50
C GLU A 10 -1.39 15.81 14.58
N ASP A 11 -0.91 17.03 14.28
CA ASP A 11 -1.03 18.19 15.16
C ASP A 11 -2.50 18.52 15.45
N MET A 12 -3.37 18.44 14.44
CA MET A 12 -4.82 18.60 14.60
C MET A 12 -5.49 17.49 15.41
N SER A 13 -4.94 16.28 15.35
CA SER A 13 -5.49 15.10 16.03
C SER A 13 -5.09 15.03 17.51
N GLY A 14 -4.17 15.89 17.95
CA GLY A 14 -3.64 15.90 19.31
C GLY A 14 -2.71 14.72 19.61
N SER A 15 -2.25 14.00 18.57
CA SER A 15 -1.31 12.90 18.69
C SER A 15 0.02 13.43 19.23
N SER A 16 0.60 12.73 20.20
CA SER A 16 1.92 13.11 20.73
C SER A 16 3.02 12.77 19.70
N ALA A 17 4.10 13.56 19.67
CA ALA A 17 5.17 13.41 18.67
C ALA A 17 5.87 12.03 18.71
N ASP A 18 5.72 11.27 19.80
CA ASP A 18 6.29 9.93 19.97
C ASP A 18 5.41 8.80 19.38
N GLU A 19 4.18 9.09 18.95
CA GLU A 19 3.25 8.07 18.43
C GLU A 19 3.44 7.73 16.93
N PHE A 20 4.19 8.53 16.18
CA PHE A 20 4.41 8.28 14.75
C PHE A 20 5.87 8.46 14.33
N CYS A 21 6.31 7.63 13.37
CA CYS A 21 7.65 7.71 12.79
C CYS A 21 7.58 7.84 11.27
N PHE A 22 8.29 8.82 10.71
CA PHE A 22 8.43 8.95 9.26
C PHE A 22 9.58 8.10 8.73
N ARG A 23 9.25 7.22 7.78
CA ARG A 23 10.25 6.48 6.99
C ARG A 23 10.07 6.81 5.51
N ARG A 24 11.19 7.02 4.81
CA ARG A 24 11.19 7.41 3.39
C ARG A 24 11.53 6.22 2.51
N ILE A 25 10.73 6.04 1.46
CA ILE A 25 10.92 5.01 0.44
C ILE A 25 10.98 5.73 -0.91
N PRO A 26 11.94 5.38 -1.80
CA PRO A 26 12.00 5.96 -3.12
C PRO A 26 10.75 5.61 -3.93
N ARG A 27 10.30 6.53 -4.79
CA ARG A 27 9.12 6.29 -5.62
C ARG A 27 9.34 5.11 -6.55
N SER A 28 8.35 4.21 -6.62
CA SER A 28 8.39 3.09 -7.57
C SER A 28 8.34 3.53 -9.02
N ARG A 29 7.69 4.68 -9.28
CA ARG A 29 7.48 5.21 -10.63
C ARG A 29 7.29 6.72 -10.63
N GLU A 30 7.92 7.38 -11.59
CA GLU A 30 7.73 8.80 -11.89
C GLU A 30 6.54 9.03 -12.83
N VAL A 31 5.89 10.20 -12.72
CA VAL A 31 4.76 10.54 -13.60
C VAL A 31 5.27 10.65 -15.04
N GLY A 32 4.61 9.98 -15.99
CA GLY A 32 5.06 9.92 -17.39
C GLY A 32 6.20 8.94 -17.69
N GLN A 33 6.73 8.22 -16.68
CA GLN A 33 7.77 7.22 -16.91
C GLN A 33 7.27 6.04 -17.76
N SER A 34 8.10 5.58 -18.69
CA SER A 34 7.85 4.37 -19.49
C SER A 34 7.63 3.14 -18.61
N TYR A 35 6.73 2.24 -19.02
CA TYR A 35 6.45 1.01 -18.28
C TYR A 35 7.70 0.15 -18.04
N VAL A 36 8.62 0.10 -19.00
CA VAL A 36 9.84 -0.73 -18.88
C VAL A 36 10.78 -0.15 -17.82
N SER A 37 11.08 1.15 -17.88
CA SER A 37 11.92 1.78 -16.87
C SER A 37 11.24 1.82 -15.50
N SER A 38 9.90 1.84 -15.46
CA SER A 38 9.12 1.74 -14.22
C SER A 38 9.35 0.43 -13.48
N VAL A 39 9.59 -0.68 -14.18
CA VAL A 39 9.92 -1.97 -13.54
C VAL A 39 11.23 -1.85 -12.77
N VAL A 40 12.26 -1.24 -13.38
CA VAL A 40 13.58 -1.07 -12.74
C VAL A 40 13.48 -0.19 -11.50
N THR A 41 12.76 0.93 -11.57
CA THR A 41 12.58 1.81 -10.40
C THR A 41 11.70 1.16 -9.32
N THR A 42 10.74 0.31 -9.70
CA THR A 42 9.94 -0.47 -8.75
C THR A 42 10.80 -1.49 -8.02
N LEU A 43 11.67 -2.22 -8.73
CA LEU A 43 12.61 -3.19 -8.12
C LEU A 43 13.59 -2.49 -7.17
N ARG A 44 14.13 -1.32 -7.57
CA ARG A 44 14.98 -0.51 -6.69
C ARG A 44 14.25 -0.10 -5.41
N SER A 45 12.98 0.33 -5.54
CA SER A 45 12.14 0.66 -4.38
C SER A 45 11.88 -0.55 -3.48
N GLN A 46 11.70 -1.73 -4.09
CA GLN A 46 11.51 -2.98 -3.36
C GLN A 46 12.72 -3.38 -2.53
N LEU A 47 13.93 -3.24 -3.08
CA LEU A 47 15.16 -3.48 -2.33
C LEU A 47 15.31 -2.51 -1.15
N SER A 48 14.91 -1.25 -1.31
CA SER A 48 14.90 -0.27 -0.21
C SER A 48 13.85 -0.57 0.87
N CYS A 49 12.75 -1.26 0.53
CA CYS A 49 11.72 -1.64 1.48
C CYS A 49 12.14 -2.80 2.38
N LEU A 50 13.03 -3.69 1.91
CA LEU A 50 13.45 -4.87 2.66
C LEU A 50 14.04 -4.55 4.06
N PRO A 51 15.10 -3.72 4.19
CA PRO A 51 15.65 -3.40 5.51
C PRO A 51 14.64 -2.65 6.39
N LEU A 52 13.76 -1.85 5.79
CA LEU A 52 12.75 -1.08 6.51
C LEU A 52 11.67 -1.98 7.11
N VAL A 53 11.15 -2.94 6.35
CA VAL A 53 10.20 -3.93 6.87
C VAL A 53 10.87 -4.76 7.96
N LEU A 54 12.13 -5.15 7.75
CA LEU A 54 12.93 -5.89 8.74
C LEU A 54 13.12 -5.10 10.04
N ASP A 55 13.40 -3.81 9.98
CA ASP A 55 13.57 -2.96 11.16
C ASP A 55 12.25 -2.71 11.92
N ILE A 56 11.16 -2.39 11.21
CA ILE A 56 9.90 -1.95 11.84
C ILE A 56 9.07 -3.11 12.40
N GLU A 57 9.17 -4.31 11.81
CA GLU A 57 8.35 -5.46 12.20
C GLU A 57 6.84 -5.15 12.24
N PRO A 58 6.23 -4.66 11.15
CA PRO A 58 4.85 -4.22 11.18
C PRO A 58 3.89 -5.39 11.44
N GLY A 59 3.00 -5.25 12.43
CA GLY A 59 1.87 -6.16 12.62
C GLY A 59 0.76 -5.97 11.58
N LEU A 60 0.66 -4.76 11.01
CA LEU A 60 -0.30 -4.39 9.96
C LEU A 60 0.36 -3.43 8.98
N VAL A 61 0.19 -3.70 7.69
CA VAL A 61 0.48 -2.74 6.62
C VAL A 61 -0.83 -2.35 5.96
N LEU A 62 -1.19 -1.07 6.12
CA LEU A 62 -2.31 -0.44 5.44
C LEU A 62 -1.79 0.37 4.25
N GLY A 63 -2.30 0.08 3.06
CA GLY A 63 -1.92 0.80 1.84
C GLY A 63 -3.14 1.26 1.07
N ASN A 64 -3.08 2.49 0.55
CA ASN A 64 -4.03 2.98 -0.45
C ASN A 64 -3.26 3.51 -1.66
N GLY A 65 -3.80 3.43 -2.88
CA GLY A 65 -3.48 4.44 -3.91
C GLY A 65 -2.20 4.32 -4.75
N PRO A 66 -1.01 4.87 -4.38
CA PRO A 66 0.08 5.00 -5.33
C PRO A 66 0.95 3.73 -5.41
N GLY A 67 1.73 3.65 -6.49
CA GLY A 67 2.57 2.48 -6.81
C GLY A 67 3.59 2.10 -5.73
N THR A 68 3.86 2.97 -4.76
CA THR A 68 4.74 2.69 -3.60
C THR A 68 4.18 1.62 -2.66
N CYS A 69 2.87 1.35 -2.68
CA CYS A 69 2.31 0.25 -1.90
C CYS A 69 2.76 -1.12 -2.45
N VAL A 70 2.99 -1.26 -3.76
CA VAL A 70 3.31 -2.56 -4.37
C VAL A 70 4.62 -3.14 -3.83
N PRO A 71 5.76 -2.40 -3.81
CA PRO A 71 7.01 -2.91 -3.24
C PRO A 71 6.89 -3.36 -1.78
N ILE A 72 6.22 -2.57 -0.93
CA ILE A 72 6.08 -2.88 0.51
C ILE A 72 5.26 -4.17 0.69
N PHE A 73 4.13 -4.28 -0.01
CA PHE A 73 3.26 -5.45 0.06
C PHE A 73 3.99 -6.68 -0.46
N PHE A 74 4.74 -6.55 -1.55
CA PHE A 74 5.53 -7.66 -2.08
C PHE A 74 6.61 -8.11 -1.10
N VAL A 75 7.35 -7.20 -0.48
CA VAL A 75 8.38 -7.54 0.52
C VAL A 75 7.76 -8.27 1.72
N CYS A 76 6.67 -7.74 2.28
CA CYS A 76 6.00 -8.38 3.40
C CYS A 76 5.47 -9.77 3.02
N PHE A 77 4.85 -9.90 1.84
CA PHE A 77 4.38 -11.16 1.32
C PHE A 77 5.53 -12.16 1.10
N ALA A 78 6.66 -11.72 0.55
CA ALA A 78 7.82 -12.57 0.30
C ALA A 78 8.45 -13.05 1.60
N LEU A 79 8.62 -12.18 2.60
CA LEU A 79 9.12 -12.57 3.92
C LEU A 79 8.20 -13.58 4.61
N ARG A 80 6.88 -13.42 4.44
CA ARG A 80 5.87 -14.38 4.91
C ARG A 80 5.93 -15.70 4.18
N PHE A 81 6.07 -15.67 2.86
CA PHE A 81 6.20 -16.87 2.04
C PHE A 81 7.47 -17.67 2.35
N LEU A 82 8.58 -16.98 2.65
CA LEU A 82 9.85 -17.59 3.04
C LEU A 82 9.86 -18.09 4.50
N GLY A 83 8.77 -17.92 5.26
CA GLY A 83 8.68 -18.30 6.66
C GLY A 83 9.56 -17.47 7.60
N LEU A 84 10.13 -16.36 7.11
CA LEU A 84 10.95 -15.46 7.91
C LEU A 84 10.08 -14.59 8.82
N ARG A 85 8.84 -14.26 8.39
CA ARG A 85 7.90 -13.41 9.15
C ARG A 85 6.44 -13.71 8.87
N ASN A 86 5.70 -14.18 9.88
CA ASN A 86 4.32 -14.65 9.65
C ASN A 86 3.22 -13.73 10.23
N ASN A 87 3.57 -12.69 10.98
CA ASN A 87 2.60 -11.92 11.75
C ASN A 87 2.07 -10.65 11.07
N THR A 88 2.61 -10.28 9.90
CA THR A 88 2.20 -9.06 9.20
C THR A 88 0.89 -9.28 8.43
N LYS A 89 -0.17 -8.56 8.82
CA LYS A 89 -1.42 -8.46 8.06
C LYS A 89 -1.31 -7.40 6.98
N LEU A 90 -1.82 -7.69 5.78
CA LEU A 90 -1.74 -6.82 4.61
C LEU A 90 -3.14 -6.37 4.19
N MET A 91 -3.44 -5.08 4.33
CA MET A 91 -4.75 -4.51 4.01
C MET A 91 -4.61 -3.41 2.96
N TYR A 92 -5.30 -3.59 1.83
CA TYR A 92 -5.32 -2.60 0.77
C TYR A 92 -6.68 -1.92 0.67
N VAL A 93 -6.72 -0.59 0.67
CA VAL A 93 -7.92 0.21 0.45
C VAL A 93 -7.83 0.88 -0.92
N GLU A 94 -8.73 0.51 -1.82
CA GLU A 94 -8.82 1.15 -3.13
C GLU A 94 -9.29 2.61 -2.99
N SER A 95 -8.76 3.46 -3.87
CA SER A 95 -9.09 4.88 -3.89
C SER A 95 -10.57 5.10 -4.19
N VAL A 96 -11.18 6.04 -3.47
CA VAL A 96 -12.57 6.49 -3.68
C VAL A 96 -12.82 6.97 -5.11
N ALA A 97 -11.80 7.49 -5.80
CA ALA A 97 -11.90 7.94 -7.19
C ALA A 97 -12.14 6.79 -8.19
N ARG A 98 -11.96 5.54 -7.78
CA ARG A 98 -12.09 4.36 -8.66
C ARG A 98 -13.50 3.77 -8.56
N VAL A 99 -14.43 4.34 -9.33
CA VAL A 99 -15.85 3.90 -9.32
C VAL A 99 -16.09 2.64 -10.16
N LYS A 100 -15.50 2.59 -11.36
CA LYS A 100 -15.81 1.54 -12.37
C LYS A 100 -14.77 0.43 -12.44
N ASN A 101 -13.51 0.75 -12.18
CA ASN A 101 -12.38 -0.18 -12.35
C ASN A 101 -11.31 0.08 -11.29
N LEU A 102 -10.62 -0.96 -10.83
CA LEU A 102 -9.47 -0.82 -9.92
C LEU A 102 -8.35 0.03 -10.53
N SER A 103 -7.55 0.66 -9.68
CA SER A 103 -6.30 1.34 -10.07
C SER A 103 -5.28 0.32 -10.59
N LEU A 104 -4.21 0.79 -11.24
CA LEU A 104 -3.15 -0.14 -11.68
C LEU A 104 -2.54 -0.89 -10.49
N THR A 105 -2.23 -0.16 -9.40
CA THR A 105 -1.80 -0.69 -8.11
C THR A 105 -2.78 -1.73 -7.58
N GLY A 106 -4.08 -1.38 -7.51
CA GLY A 106 -5.14 -2.27 -7.04
C GLY A 106 -5.28 -3.52 -7.90
N LYS A 107 -5.15 -3.41 -9.23
CA LYS A 107 -5.13 -4.58 -10.13
C LYS A 107 -3.94 -5.51 -9.85
N ILE A 108 -2.74 -4.95 -9.61
CA ILE A 108 -1.54 -5.74 -9.31
C ILE A 108 -1.73 -6.48 -7.99
N ILE A 109 -2.06 -5.75 -6.91
CA ILE A 109 -2.26 -6.32 -5.57
C ILE A 109 -3.36 -7.37 -5.59
N TYR A 110 -4.49 -7.07 -6.24
CA TYR A 110 -5.59 -8.03 -6.37
C TYR A 110 -5.13 -9.27 -7.12
N LYS A 111 -4.62 -9.14 -8.35
CA LYS A 111 -4.27 -10.31 -9.19
C LYS A 111 -3.20 -11.19 -8.57
N LEU A 112 -2.19 -10.60 -7.94
CA LEU A 112 -1.10 -11.33 -7.29
C LEU A 112 -1.47 -11.85 -5.89
N GLY A 113 -2.63 -11.45 -5.33
CA GLY A 113 -3.03 -11.88 -3.98
C GLY A 113 -2.09 -11.37 -2.89
N LEU A 114 -1.52 -10.17 -3.07
CA LEU A 114 -0.53 -9.61 -2.14
C LEU A 114 -1.13 -9.07 -0.84
N CYS A 115 -2.45 -9.09 -0.67
CA CYS A 115 -3.13 -8.60 0.52
C CYS A 115 -4.09 -9.64 1.07
N ASP A 116 -4.26 -9.63 2.38
CA ASP A 116 -5.22 -10.47 3.09
C ASP A 116 -6.63 -9.87 2.97
N ASN A 117 -6.74 -8.55 3.06
CA ASN A 117 -8.00 -7.82 2.90
C ASN A 117 -7.89 -6.78 1.78
N PHE A 118 -8.68 -6.95 0.73
CA PHE A 118 -8.83 -5.98 -0.35
C PHE A 118 -10.15 -5.23 -0.19
N LEU A 119 -10.09 -3.96 0.16
CA LEU A 119 -11.25 -3.13 0.50
C LEU A 119 -11.59 -2.19 -0.65
N VAL A 120 -12.87 -2.08 -0.98
CA VAL A 120 -13.40 -1.19 -2.02
C VAL A 120 -14.52 -0.32 -1.47
N GLN A 121 -14.65 0.88 -2.05
CA GLN A 121 -15.61 1.89 -1.60
C GLN A 121 -16.85 1.99 -2.50
N TRP A 122 -16.97 1.10 -3.49
CA TRP A 122 -18.09 1.07 -4.43
C TRP A 122 -18.66 -0.35 -4.53
N PRO A 123 -19.99 -0.53 -4.41
CA PRO A 123 -20.61 -1.86 -4.47
C PRO A 123 -20.42 -2.51 -5.84
N THR A 124 -20.37 -1.72 -6.91
CA THR A 124 -20.08 -2.18 -8.28
C THR A 124 -18.73 -2.87 -8.40
N LEU A 125 -17.72 -2.42 -7.64
CA LEU A 125 -16.42 -3.07 -7.61
C LEU A 125 -16.49 -4.40 -6.84
N ALA A 126 -17.18 -4.45 -5.69
CA ALA A 126 -17.32 -5.69 -4.95
C ALA A 126 -18.05 -6.78 -5.76
N MET A 127 -19.07 -6.40 -6.53
CA MET A 127 -19.74 -7.32 -7.46
C MET A 127 -18.79 -7.83 -8.56
N LYS A 128 -17.88 -6.98 -9.06
CA LYS A 128 -16.94 -7.33 -10.13
C LYS A 128 -15.70 -8.10 -9.65
N TYR A 129 -15.32 -7.94 -8.39
CA TYR A 129 -14.11 -8.50 -7.81
C TYR A 129 -14.47 -9.28 -6.53
N PRO A 130 -14.76 -10.60 -6.63
CA PRO A 130 -15.31 -11.37 -5.51
C PRO A 130 -14.44 -11.44 -4.24
N ARG A 131 -13.13 -11.22 -4.35
CA ARG A 131 -12.23 -11.13 -3.18
C ARG A 131 -12.19 -9.73 -2.54
N ALA A 132 -12.89 -8.76 -3.12
CA ALA A 132 -12.97 -7.41 -2.59
C ALA A 132 -14.14 -7.29 -1.61
N THR A 133 -13.88 -6.68 -0.46
CA THR A 133 -14.90 -6.38 0.55
C THR A 133 -15.35 -4.93 0.39
N TYR A 134 -16.65 -4.71 0.23
CA TYR A 134 -17.23 -3.37 0.22
C TYR A 134 -17.32 -2.84 1.65
N ILE A 135 -16.78 -1.64 1.89
CA ILE A 135 -16.73 -1.02 3.22
C ILE A 135 -17.50 0.31 3.32
N GLY A 136 -18.21 0.70 2.27
CA GLY A 136 -18.80 2.04 2.19
C GLY A 136 -17.81 3.11 1.72
N ARG A 137 -18.28 4.36 1.71
CA ARG A 137 -17.47 5.53 1.34
C ARG A 137 -16.76 6.07 2.57
N LEU A 138 -15.43 6.06 2.55
CA LEU A 138 -14.58 6.73 3.52
C LEU A 138 -14.34 8.16 3.01
N ILE A 139 -14.75 9.17 3.77
CA ILE A 139 -14.60 10.60 3.46
C ILE A 139 -13.59 11.19 4.44
#